data_AF-A0A6A0AKC7-F1
#
_entry.id   AF-A0A6A0AKC7-F1
#
_cell.length_a   1.000
_cell.length_b   1.000
_cell.length_c   1.000
_cell.angle_alpha   90.00
_cell.angle_beta   90.00
_cell.angle_gamma   90.00
#
_symmetry.space_group_name_H-M   'P 1'
#
loop_
_entity.id
_entity.type
_entity.pdbx_description
1 polymer ?
#
loop_
_entity_poly.entity_id
_entity_poly.type
_entity_poly.pdbx_seq_one_letter_code
_entity_poly.pdbx_strand_id
1 'polypeptide(L)'
;PWYKSLKLVIKLMKPISNAIHRLEADAPYLSQVLMVWNALVDHAKEWVEHAVIVSPRLALGVVAAFQRRAQTHYSPAYAAAYALDAVIRA
;
A
#
# COMPACT_ATOMS: atom_id res chain seq x y z
N PRO A 1 8.32 -24.80 -3.48
CA PRO A 1 9.06 -24.46 -4.72
C PRO A 1 9.30 -22.95 -4.85
N TRP A 2 10.54 -22.55 -5.16
CA TRP A 2 10.98 -21.14 -5.22
C TRP A 2 10.13 -20.26 -6.17
N TYR A 3 9.62 -20.82 -7.28
CA TYR A 3 8.80 -20.09 -8.25
C TYR A 3 7.44 -19.62 -7.69
N LYS A 4 6.89 -20.29 -6.67
CA LYS A 4 5.63 -19.88 -6.02
C LYS A 4 5.83 -18.59 -5.21
N SER A 5 6.96 -18.50 -4.50
CA SER A 5 7.37 -17.28 -3.78
C SER A 5 7.63 -16.13 -4.73
N LEU A 6 8.27 -16.38 -5.89
CA LEU A 6 8.47 -15.35 -6.91
C LEU A 6 7.13 -14.82 -7.45
N LYS A 7 6.17 -15.69 -7.76
CA LYS A 7 4.82 -15.29 -8.19
C LYS A 7 4.10 -14.45 -7.13
N LEU A 8 4.29 -14.76 -5.85
CA LEU A 8 3.73 -13.96 -4.75
C LEU A 8 4.35 -12.56 -4.70
N VAL A 9 5.67 -12.45 -4.80
CA VAL A 9 6.35 -11.15 -4.83
C VAL A 9 5.89 -10.30 -6.01
N ILE A 10 5.75 -10.89 -7.20
CA ILE A 10 5.25 -10.18 -8.39
C ILE A 10 3.82 -9.67 -8.16
N LYS A 11 2.93 -10.49 -7.58
CA LYS A 11 1.56 -10.09 -7.25
C LYS A 11 1.51 -8.95 -6.23
N LEU A 12 2.43 -8.91 -5.28
CA LEU A 12 2.53 -7.81 -4.32
C LEU A 12 3.04 -6.52 -4.99
N MET A 13 4.11 -6.62 -5.79
CA MET A 13 4.81 -5.45 -6.30
C MET A 13 4.12 -4.75 -7.47
N LYS A 14 3.36 -5.49 -8.29
CA LYS A 14 2.75 -4.92 -9.50
C LYS A 14 1.79 -3.75 -9.21
N PRO A 15 0.84 -3.84 -8.25
CA PRO A 15 -0.03 -2.72 -7.92
C PRO A 15 0.72 -1.54 -7.29
N ILE A 16 1.76 -1.82 -6.48
CA ILE A 16 2.61 -0.79 -5.88
C ILE A 16 3.34 0.00 -6.96
N SER A 17 3.96 -0.69 -7.92
CA SER A 17 4.67 -0.05 -9.04
C SER A 17 3.72 0.77 -9.90
N ASN A 18 2.53 0.24 -10.22
CA ASN A 18 1.52 0.99 -10.96
C ASN A 18 1.03 2.24 -10.21
N ALA A 19 0.85 2.14 -8.89
CA ALA A 19 0.47 3.27 -8.06
C ALA A 19 1.55 4.36 -8.09
N ILE A 20 2.82 4.00 -7.90
CA ILE A 20 3.95 4.95 -7.96
C ILE A 20 3.98 5.65 -9.33
N HIS A 21 3.91 4.90 -10.44
CA HIS A 21 3.93 5.50 -11.77
C HIS A 21 2.77 6.48 -12.01
N ARG A 22 1.58 6.19 -11.48
CA ARG A 22 0.43 7.11 -11.55
C ARG A 22 0.67 8.36 -10.70
N LEU A 23 1.18 8.20 -9.48
CA LEU A 23 1.50 9.33 -8.61
C LEU A 23 2.57 10.24 -9.24
N GLU A 24 3.57 9.66 -9.90
CA GLU A 24 4.61 10.41 -10.61
C GLU A 24 4.08 11.13 -11.86
N ALA A 25 3.15 10.50 -12.60
CA ALA A 25 2.59 11.07 -13.82
C ALA A 25 1.55 12.16 -13.56
N ASP A 26 0.68 11.97 -12.56
CA ASP A 26 -0.51 12.80 -12.36
C ASP A 26 -0.28 13.95 -11.35
N ALA A 27 0.87 13.99 -10.67
CA ALA A 27 1.22 14.95 -9.62
C ALA A 27 0.04 15.23 -8.64
N PRO A 28 -0.47 14.18 -7.96
CA PRO A 28 -1.75 14.23 -7.29
C PRO A 28 -1.74 15.08 -6.01
N TYR A 29 -2.93 15.54 -5.63
CA TYR A 29 -3.14 16.27 -4.39
C TYR A 29 -2.86 15.40 -3.17
N LEU A 30 -2.51 16.04 -2.05
CA LEU A 30 -2.20 15.39 -0.78
C LEU A 30 -3.32 14.45 -0.29
N SER A 31 -4.59 14.79 -0.56
CA SER A 31 -5.77 13.97 -0.24
C SER A 31 -5.81 12.64 -1.02
N GLN A 32 -5.40 12.67 -2.29
CA GLN A 32 -5.38 11.50 -3.17
C GLN A 32 -4.26 10.53 -2.80
N VAL A 33 -3.14 11.04 -2.27
CA VAL A 33 -2.03 10.22 -1.78
C VAL A 33 -2.49 9.29 -0.65
N LEU A 34 -3.36 9.77 0.24
CA LEU A 34 -3.89 8.93 1.33
C LEU A 34 -4.84 7.83 0.81
N MET A 35 -5.66 8.13 -0.20
CA MET A 35 -6.51 7.11 -0.83
C MET A 35 -5.68 5.99 -1.45
N VAL A 36 -4.64 6.36 -2.20
CA VAL A 36 -3.72 5.39 -2.80
C VAL A 36 -3.01 4.58 -1.73
N TRP A 37 -2.57 5.22 -0.64
CA TRP A 37 -1.96 4.53 0.50
C TRP A 37 -2.91 3.49 1.11
N ASN A 38 -4.16 3.84 1.39
CA ASN A 38 -5.15 2.92 1.95
C ASN A 38 -5.40 1.72 1.02
N ALA A 39 -5.56 1.97 -0.29
CA ALA A 39 -5.73 0.91 -1.28
C ALA A 39 -4.52 -0.05 -1.33
N LEU A 40 -3.29 0.46 -1.19
CA LEU A 40 -2.08 -0.37 -1.12
C LEU A 40 -2.01 -1.18 0.17
N VAL A 41 -2.46 -0.63 1.30
CA VAL A 41 -2.52 -1.34 2.57
C VAL A 41 -3.54 -2.47 2.52
N ASP A 42 -4.72 -2.23 1.96
CA ASP A 42 -5.76 -3.26 1.83
C ASP A 42 -5.32 -4.38 0.88
N HIS A 43 -4.72 -4.04 -0.27
CA HIS A 43 -4.08 -5.03 -1.15
C HIS A 43 -3.01 -5.86 -0.42
N ALA A 44 -2.20 -5.23 0.43
CA ALA A 44 -1.19 -5.94 1.21
C ALA A 44 -1.82 -6.91 2.22
N LYS A 45 -2.93 -6.55 2.88
CA LYS A 45 -3.66 -7.45 3.80
C LYS A 45 -4.21 -8.67 3.05
N GLU A 46 -4.90 -8.45 1.94
CA GLU A 46 -5.42 -9.54 1.10
C GLU A 46 -4.29 -10.44 0.60
N TRP A 47 -3.17 -9.84 0.18
CA TRP A 47 -1.99 -10.61 -0.25
C TRP A 47 -1.41 -11.45 0.89
N VAL A 48 -1.37 -10.96 2.13
CA VAL A 48 -0.87 -11.67 3.30
C VAL A 48 -1.69 -12.92 3.60
N GLU A 49 -3.02 -12.85 3.50
CA GLU A 49 -3.91 -13.99 3.69
C GLU A 49 -3.57 -15.16 2.75
N HIS A 50 -3.18 -14.83 1.51
CA HIS A 50 -2.74 -15.84 0.53
C HIS A 50 -1.28 -16.24 0.70
N ALA A 51 -0.42 -15.31 1.10
CA ALA A 51 1.02 -15.52 1.23
C ALA A 51 1.38 -16.35 2.46
N VAL A 52 0.62 -16.28 3.56
CA VAL A 52 0.90 -17.02 4.79
C VAL A 52 0.87 -18.54 4.56
N ILE A 53 0.00 -19.02 3.67
CA ILE A 53 -0.12 -20.44 3.33
C ILE A 53 1.12 -20.95 2.59
N VAL A 54 1.75 -20.08 1.78
CA VAL A 54 2.86 -20.46 0.89
C VAL A 54 4.22 -20.14 1.51
N SER A 55 4.33 -19.03 2.24
CA SER A 55 5.55 -18.54 2.87
C SER A 55 5.23 -17.62 4.06
N PRO A 56 5.00 -18.20 5.27
CA PRO A 56 4.66 -17.44 6.47
C PRO A 56 5.71 -16.37 6.84
N ARG A 57 6.99 -16.70 6.70
CA ARG A 57 8.10 -15.79 7.03
C ARG A 57 8.13 -14.56 6.12
N LEU A 58 7.83 -14.74 4.83
CA LEU A 58 7.75 -13.63 3.88
C LEU A 58 6.54 -12.74 4.21
N ALA A 59 5.38 -13.35 4.46
CA ALA A 59 4.15 -12.62 4.79
C ALA A 59 4.33 -11.73 6.04
N LEU A 60 4.90 -12.29 7.12
CA LEU A 60 5.20 -11.54 8.35
C LEU A 60 6.19 -10.39 8.11
N GLY A 61 7.23 -10.62 7.30
CA GLY A 61 8.23 -9.60 6.96
C GLY A 61 7.62 -8.41 6.22
N VAL A 62 6.69 -8.67 5.29
CA VAL A 62 5.99 -7.62 4.54
C VAL A 62 5.08 -6.80 5.47
N VAL A 63 4.27 -7.45 6.32
CA VAL A 63 3.40 -6.74 7.27
C VAL A 63 4.21 -5.81 8.17
N ALA A 64 5.30 -6.32 8.75
CA ALA A 64 6.17 -5.53 9.62
C ALA A 64 6.78 -4.34 8.88
N ALA A 65 7.15 -4.49 7.60
CA ALA A 65 7.68 -3.41 6.78
C ALA A 65 6.64 -2.32 6.51
N PHE A 66 5.41 -2.69 6.17
CA PHE A 66 4.30 -1.74 5.96
C PHE A 66 3.96 -0.98 7.25
N GLN A 67 3.83 -1.68 8.38
CA GLN A 67 3.55 -1.06 9.67
C GLN A 67 4.65 -0.07 10.08
N ARG A 68 5.91 -0.45 9.93
CA ARG A 68 7.05 0.42 10.27
C ARG A 68 7.06 1.67 9.38
N ARG A 69 6.85 1.51 8.07
CA ARG A 69 6.78 2.66 7.14
C ARG A 69 5.59 3.57 7.42
N ALA A 70 4.44 3.00 7.79
CA ALA A 70 3.30 3.79 8.25
C ALA A 70 3.67 4.65 9.46
N GLN A 71 4.29 4.05 10.49
CA GLN A 71 4.70 4.79 11.69
C GLN A 71 5.73 5.88 11.40
N THR A 72 6.64 5.67 10.44
CA THR A 72 7.71 6.64 10.13
C THR A 72 7.27 7.76 9.20
N HIS A 73 6.35 7.49 8.26
CA HIS A 73 6.03 8.42 7.17
C HIS A 73 4.59 8.92 7.14
N TYR A 74 3.74 8.46 8.06
CA TYR A 74 2.38 8.99 8.19
C TYR A 74 2.42 10.40 8.77
N SER A 75 2.16 11.40 7.93
CA SER A 75 1.94 12.78 8.38
C SER A 75 0.45 13.01 8.65
N PRO A 76 0.07 13.60 9.80
CA PRO A 76 -1.29 14.05 10.08
C PRO A 76 -1.87 14.96 8.99
N ALA A 77 -1.01 15.65 8.24
CA ALA A 77 -1.41 16.50 7.12
C ALA A 77 -2.12 15.71 5.99
N TYR A 78 -1.73 14.46 5.73
CA TYR A 78 -2.42 13.61 4.74
C TYR A 78 -3.86 13.30 5.16
N ALA A 79 -4.05 12.96 6.43
CA ALA A 79 -5.36 12.67 7.01
C ALA A 79 -6.27 13.90 7.03
N ALA A 80 -5.71 15.05 7.43
CA ALA A 80 -6.43 16.32 7.43
C ALA A 80 -6.83 16.74 6.01
N ALA A 81 -5.93 16.64 5.03
CA ALA A 81 -6.23 16.96 3.64
C ALA A 81 -7.32 16.05 3.07
N TYR A 82 -7.28 14.75 3.36
CA TYR A 82 -8.33 13.81 2.94
C TYR A 82 -9.70 14.14 3.55
N ALA A 83 -9.75 14.41 4.86
CA ALA A 83 -10.98 14.76 5.54
C ALA A 83 -11.58 16.09 5.01
N LEU A 84 -10.73 17.07 4.73
CA LEU A 84 -11.16 18.37 4.19
C LEU A 84 -11.61 18.27 2.72
N ASP A 85 -10.96 17.45 1.90
CA ASP A 85 -11.36 17.25 0.50
C ASP A 85 -12.76 16.64 0.39
N ALA A 86 -13.11 15.72 1.30
CA ALA A 86 -14.47 15.17 1.39
C ALA A 86 -15.53 16.23 1.76
N VAL A 87 -15.17 17.23 2.58
CA VAL A 87 -16.05 18.34 2.96
C VAL A 87 -16.16 19.38 1.85
N ILE A 88 -15.09 19.63 1.11
CA ILE A 88 -15.05 20.62 0.02
C ILE A 88 -15.79 20.13 -1.23
N ARG A 89 -15.86 18.81 -1.45
CA ARG A 89 -16.53 18.19 -2.61
C ARG A 89 -17.96 17.71 -2.35
N ALA A 90 -18.44 17.79 -1.11
CA ALA A 90 -19.83 17.49 -0.73
C ALA A 90 -20.73 18.70 -0.93
#